data_AF-A0A2E3CAI2-F1
#
_entry.id   AF-A0A2E3CAI2-F1
#
_cell.length_a   1.000
_cell.length_b   1.000
_cell.length_c   1.000
_cell.angle_alpha   90.00
_cell.angle_beta   90.00
_cell.angle_gamma   90.00
#
_symmetry.space_group_name_H-M   'P 1'
#
loop_
_entity.id
_entity.type
_entity.pdbx_description
1 polymer ?
#
loop_
_entity_poly.entity_id
_entity_poly.type
_entity_poly.pdbx_seq_one_letter_code
_entity_poly.pdbx_strand_id
1 'polypeptide(L)'
;MNKISQKEYKNRRKKLFSSMDSDSILIINGESEKTRNNDVNYEFRQDSNFWYFTGIEEPESTMILQKKDSEKYILFVQEKKRGRRSLDWI
;
A
#
# COMPACT_ATOMS: atom_id res chain seq x y z
N MET A 1 17.26 5.76 12.62
CA MET A 1 15.94 5.11 12.37
C MET A 1 16.18 3.81 11.62
N ASN A 2 15.86 2.66 12.21
CA ASN A 2 16.05 1.37 11.54
C ASN A 2 14.97 1.20 10.46
N LYS A 3 15.39 1.21 9.19
CA LYS A 3 14.49 0.95 8.05
C LYS A 3 14.27 -0.55 7.90
N ILE A 4 13.01 -0.95 7.73
CA ILE A 4 12.66 -2.34 7.42
C ILE A 4 13.14 -2.66 6.01
N SER A 5 13.85 -3.78 5.85
CA SER A 5 14.39 -4.19 4.56
C SER A 5 13.31 -4.74 3.62
N GLN A 6 13.52 -4.65 2.31
CA GLN A 6 12.64 -5.27 1.31
C GLN A 6 12.52 -6.79 1.48
N LYS A 7 13.57 -7.43 1.99
CA LYS A 7 13.56 -8.87 2.33
C LYS A 7 12.57 -9.18 3.44
N GLU A 8 12.45 -8.30 4.44
CA GLU A 8 11.53 -8.49 5.56
C GLU A 8 10.07 -8.38 5.11
N TYR A 9 9.71 -7.40 4.28
CA TYR A 9 8.37 -7.31 3.69
C TYR A 9 8.02 -8.56 2.86
N LYS A 10 8.98 -9.06 2.07
CA LYS A 10 8.80 -10.32 1.31
C LYS A 10 8.57 -11.52 2.24
N ASN A 11 9.29 -11.62 3.35
CA ASN A 11 9.13 -12.69 4.32
C ASN A 11 7.76 -12.65 5.01
N ARG A 12 7.27 -11.46 5.36
CA ARG A 12 5.92 -11.27 5.94
C ARG A 12 4.83 -11.74 4.98
N ARG A 13 4.91 -11.36 3.70
CA ARG A 13 3.96 -11.82 2.67
C ARG A 13 4.03 -13.34 2.46
N LYS A 14 5.22 -13.96 2.47
CA LYS A 14 5.36 -15.43 2.41
C LYS A 14 4.69 -16.14 3.59
N LYS A 15 4.87 -15.63 4.80
CA LYS A 15 4.18 -16.16 5.99
C LYS A 15 2.66 -16.05 5.84
N LEU A 16 2.18 -14.91 5.34
CA LEU A 16 0.76 -14.69 5.09
C LEU A 16 0.20 -15.65 4.03
N PHE A 17 0.90 -15.89 2.92
CA PHE A 17 0.52 -16.92 1.94
C PHE A 17 0.45 -18.33 2.53
N SER A 18 1.35 -18.65 3.46
CA SER A 18 1.36 -19.96 4.12
C SER A 18 0.10 -20.19 4.98
N SER A 19 -0.52 -19.12 5.49
CA SER A 19 -1.78 -19.18 6.24
C SER A 19 -3.05 -19.06 5.39
N MET A 20 -2.94 -18.72 4.10
CA MET A 20 -4.11 -18.60 3.22
C MET A 20 -4.59 -19.96 2.73
N ASP A 21 -5.90 -20.11 2.56
CA ASP A 21 -6.49 -21.29 1.90
C ASP A 21 -6.10 -21.37 0.42
N SER A 22 -6.11 -22.57 -0.14
CA SER A 22 -5.95 -22.77 -1.58
C SER A 22 -7.14 -22.18 -2.36
N ASP A 23 -6.86 -21.64 -3.55
CA ASP A 23 -7.84 -20.95 -4.41
C ASP A 23 -8.53 -19.74 -3.73
N SER A 24 -7.73 -18.93 -3.02
CA SER A 24 -8.21 -17.75 -2.30
C SER A 24 -7.53 -16.45 -2.73
N ILE A 25 -8.19 -15.33 -2.44
CA ILE A 25 -7.69 -13.97 -2.67
C ILE A 25 -7.83 -13.17 -1.37
N LEU A 26 -6.77 -12.46 -1.00
CA LEU A 26 -6.77 -11.45 0.05
C LEU A 26 -6.55 -10.08 -0.56
N ILE A 27 -7.38 -9.12 -0.16
CA ILE A 27 -7.30 -7.71 -0.59
C ILE A 27 -7.08 -6.87 0.66
N ILE A 28 -6.04 -6.04 0.65
CA ILE A 28 -5.77 -5.05 1.70
C ILE A 28 -5.67 -3.68 1.04
N ASN A 29 -6.58 -2.80 1.40
CA ASN A 29 -6.55 -1.41 0.96
C ASN A 29 -5.56 -0.61 1.84
N GLY A 30 -4.86 0.32 1.22
CA GLY A 30 -4.18 1.41 1.90
C GLY A 30 -5.17 2.47 2.33
N GLU A 31 -4.66 3.48 3.01
CA GLU A 31 -5.37 4.62 3.54
C GLU A 31 -5.48 5.75 2.50
N SER A 32 -6.51 6.57 2.68
CA SER A 32 -6.77 7.77 1.89
C SER A 32 -6.30 9.02 2.63
N GLU A 33 -6.01 10.09 1.89
CA GLU A 33 -5.79 11.39 2.53
C GLU A 33 -7.07 11.89 3.21
N LYS A 34 -6.93 12.49 4.39
CA LYS A 34 -8.06 12.98 5.19
C LYS A 34 -8.01 14.49 5.31
N THR A 35 -9.09 15.16 4.92
CA THR A 35 -9.23 16.61 5.08
C THR A 35 -9.42 16.96 6.54
N ARG A 36 -8.65 17.94 7.03
CA ARG A 36 -8.83 18.52 8.36
C ARG A 36 -9.80 19.70 8.31
N ASN A 37 -9.54 20.67 7.43
CA ASN A 37 -10.38 21.84 7.24
C ASN A 37 -10.06 22.52 5.90
N ASN A 38 -11.10 22.88 5.12
CA ASN A 38 -10.97 23.49 3.80
C ASN A 38 -9.99 22.72 2.90
N ASP A 39 -8.87 23.36 2.54
CA ASP A 39 -7.78 22.89 1.69
C ASP A 39 -6.62 22.26 2.48
N VAL A 40 -6.74 22.15 3.80
CA VAL A 40 -5.72 21.56 4.68
C VAL A 40 -6.06 20.12 5.00
N ASN A 41 -5.14 19.21 4.66
CA ASN A 41 -5.21 17.81 5.02
C ASN A 41 -4.48 17.54 6.35
N TYR A 42 -4.88 16.47 7.04
CA TYR A 42 -4.04 15.86 8.08
C TYR A 42 -2.76 15.30 7.47
N GLU A 43 -1.72 15.15 8.29
CA GLU A 43 -0.53 14.39 7.88
C GLU A 43 -0.96 12.96 7.50
N PHE A 44 -0.53 12.53 6.32
CA PHE A 44 -0.87 11.20 5.84
C PHE A 44 -0.22 10.14 6.72
N ARG A 45 -1.04 9.19 7.19
CA ARG A 45 -0.58 8.00 7.90
C ARG A 45 -1.21 6.80 7.24
N GLN A 46 -0.38 5.90 6.75
CA GLN A 46 -0.81 4.67 6.11
C GLN A 46 -1.55 3.73 7.08
N ASP A 47 -2.42 2.87 6.54
CA ASP A 47 -2.95 1.73 7.26
C ASP A 47 -1.80 0.82 7.74
N SER A 48 -1.88 0.37 9.00
CA SER A 48 -0.78 -0.35 9.63
C SER A 48 -0.58 -1.74 9.03
N ASN A 49 -1.64 -2.43 8.63
CA ASN A 49 -1.53 -3.76 8.01
C ASN A 49 -0.98 -3.63 6.59
N PHE A 50 -1.51 -2.69 5.80
CA PHE A 50 -1.01 -2.40 4.46
C PHE A 50 0.50 -2.08 4.53
N TRP A 51 0.90 -1.12 5.36
CA TRP A 51 2.31 -0.75 5.52
C TRP A 51 3.16 -1.91 6.03
N TYR A 52 2.65 -2.72 6.97
CA TYR A 52 3.38 -3.87 7.50
C TYR A 52 3.76 -4.90 6.43
N PHE A 53 2.91 -5.08 5.41
CA PHE A 53 3.15 -6.02 4.31
C PHE A 53 3.81 -5.40 3.09
N THR A 54 3.65 -4.10 2.83
CA THR A 54 4.14 -3.46 1.59
C THR A 54 5.30 -2.50 1.81
N GLY A 55 5.33 -1.79 2.94
CA GLY A 55 6.20 -0.65 3.20
C GLY A 55 5.90 0.59 2.35
N ILE A 56 4.72 0.65 1.71
CA ILE A 56 4.31 1.73 0.81
C ILE A 56 3.57 2.81 1.61
N GLU A 57 3.96 4.07 1.40
CA GLU A 57 3.39 5.25 2.06
C GLU A 57 2.63 6.14 1.06
N GLU A 58 2.25 5.61 -0.10
CA GLU A 58 1.39 6.30 -1.06
C GLU A 58 -0.10 6.06 -0.74
N PRO A 59 -0.96 7.10 -0.81
CA PRO A 59 -2.40 6.96 -0.60
C PRO A 59 -3.07 6.23 -1.77
N GLU A 60 -4.33 5.81 -1.58
CA GLU A 60 -5.15 5.13 -2.61
C GLU A 60 -4.46 3.92 -3.26
N SER A 61 -3.68 3.18 -2.48
CA SER A 61 -2.99 1.98 -2.94
C SER A 61 -3.72 0.73 -2.46
N THR A 62 -3.60 -0.39 -3.19
CA THR A 62 -4.24 -1.66 -2.82
C THR A 62 -3.30 -2.82 -3.09
N MET A 63 -3.12 -3.68 -2.08
CA MET A 63 -2.37 -4.92 -2.19
C MET A 63 -3.36 -6.07 -2.41
N ILE A 64 -3.05 -6.92 -3.38
CA ILE A 64 -3.74 -8.18 -3.60
C ILE A 64 -2.75 -9.34 -3.50
N LEU A 65 -3.11 -10.34 -2.69
CA LEU A 65 -2.46 -11.64 -2.66
C LEU A 65 -3.43 -12.67 -3.24
N GLN A 66 -3.00 -13.39 -4.28
CA GLN A 66 -3.76 -14.49 -4.87
C GLN A 66 -3.00 -15.80 -4.65
N LYS A 67 -3.67 -16.79 -4.07
CA LYS A 67 -3.14 -18.14 -3.89
C LYS A 67 -3.97 -19.13 -4.69
N LYS A 68 -3.50 -19.47 -5.89
CA LYS A 68 -4.08 -20.51 -6.75
C LYS A 68 -3.01 -21.56 -7.07
N ASP A 69 -2.73 -21.81 -8.35
CA ASP A 69 -1.63 -22.69 -8.81
C ASP A 69 -0.25 -22.09 -8.49
N SER A 70 -0.23 -20.78 -8.23
CA SER A 70 0.94 -20.02 -7.80
C SER A 70 0.54 -18.90 -6.86
N GLU A 71 1.50 -18.41 -6.08
CA GLU A 71 1.37 -17.23 -5.24
C GLU A 71 1.67 -15.96 -6.06
N LYS A 72 0.73 -15.03 -6.11
CA LYS A 72 0.91 -13.73 -6.77
C LYS A 72 0.71 -12.57 -5.81
N TYR A 73 1.68 -11.67 -5.79
CA TYR A 73 1.61 -10.38 -5.10
C TYR A 73 1.43 -9.28 -6.15
N ILE A 74 0.29 -8.60 -6.09
CA ILE A 74 -0.10 -7.54 -7.02
C ILE A 74 -0.29 -6.27 -6.20
N LEU A 75 0.23 -5.15 -6.69
CA LEU A 75 0.07 -3.84 -6.06
C LEU A 75 -0.52 -2.88 -7.08
N PHE A 76 -1.67 -2.31 -6.74
CA PHE A 76 -2.24 -1.17 -7.42
C PHE A 76 -1.80 0.08 -6.67
N VAL A 77 -1.23 1.03 -7.40
CA VAL A 77 -0.82 2.35 -6.90
C VAL A 77 -1.36 3.41 -7.83
N GLN A 78 -1.40 4.66 -7.38
CA GLN A 78 -1.80 5.76 -8.25
C GLN A 78 -0.87 5.86 -9.46
N GLU A 79 -1.44 6.22 -10.61
CA GLU A 79 -0.64 6.54 -11.77
C GLU A 79 0.25 7.75 -11.45
N LYS A 80 1.54 7.64 -11.77
CA LYS A 80 2.45 8.76 -11.63
C LYS A 80 2.00 9.89 -12.56
N LYS A 81 1.43 10.95 -11.98
CA LYS A 81 1.04 12.15 -12.74
C LYS A 81 2.24 12.70 -13.50
N ARG A 82 2.30 12.48 -14.83
CA ARG A 82 3.27 13.15 -15.72
C ARG A 82 2.84 14.60 -15.86
N GLY A 83 3.41 15.47 -15.02
CA GLY A 83 3.40 16.91 -15.23
C GLY A 83 2.05 17.60 -14.94
N ARG A 84 1.95 18.14 -13.73
CA ARG A 84 1.63 19.55 -13.52
C ARG A 84 2.28 19.95 -12.20
N ARG A 85 3.47 20.56 -12.26
CA ARG A 85 3.73 21.67 -11.34
C ARG A 85 2.78 22.75 -11.79
N SER A 86 1.64 22.80 -11.13
CA SER A 86 0.62 23.82 -11.30
C SER A 86 0.02 23.94 -9.90
N LEU A 87 0.04 25.07 -9.22
CA LEU A 87 0.27 26.44 -9.64
C LEU A 87 0.81 27.20 -8.42
N ASP A 88 1.53 28.27 -8.71
CA ASP A 88 1.16 29.62 -8.27
C ASP A 88 0.46 29.69 -6.91
N TRP A 89 1.27 29.88 -5.88
CA TRP A 89 0.84 30.61 -4.70
C TRP A 89 1.21 32.07 -4.94
N ILE A 90 0.20 32.91 -5.20
CA ILE A 90 0.18 34.38 -5.01
C ILE A 90 1.24 35.18 -5.79
#